data_AF-A0A964IWU2-F1
#
_entry.id   AF-A0A964IWU2-F1
#
_cell.length_a   1.000
_cell.length_b   1.000
_cell.length_c   1.000
_cell.angle_alpha   90.00
_cell.angle_beta   90.00
_cell.angle_gamma   90.00
#
_symmetry.space_group_name_H-M   'P 1'
#
loop_
_entity.id
_entity.type
_entity.pdbx_description
1 polymer ?
#
loop_
_entity_poly.entity_id
_entity_poly.type
_entity_poly.pdbx_seq_one_letter_code
_entity_poly.pdbx_strand_id
1 'polypeptide(L)'
;MRSKMMRIVLAAVTVTAAMSFEARPARAVEIPWCALIAIGEDAAYDDCRYRSFEECRSSEVTGNRSFCNQNPRWEGGKTSTGVKKARNNSNAKRD
;
A
#
# COMPACT_ATOMS: atom_id res chain seq x y z
N MET A 1 49.45 -19.19 5.47
CA MET A 1 48.01 -19.42 5.76
C MET A 1 47.25 -18.14 6.08
N ARG A 2 47.73 -17.30 7.01
CA ARG A 2 47.09 -16.03 7.45
C ARG A 2 46.78 -15.03 6.32
N SER A 3 47.67 -14.88 5.34
CA SER A 3 47.48 -13.93 4.22
C SER A 3 46.39 -14.34 3.23
N LYS A 4 46.20 -15.65 2.96
CA LYS A 4 45.11 -16.15 2.10
C LYS A 4 43.75 -15.94 2.77
N MET A 5 43.67 -16.19 4.07
CA MET A 5 42.44 -16.03 4.85
C MET A 5 41.99 -14.56 4.88
N MET A 6 42.93 -13.62 5.07
CA MET A 6 42.64 -12.19 5.07
C MET A 6 42.13 -11.69 3.70
N ARG A 7 42.66 -12.22 2.59
CA ARG A 7 42.16 -11.91 1.23
C ARG A 7 40.75 -12.44 1.00
N ILE A 8 40.44 -13.63 1.50
CA ILE A 8 39.09 -14.21 1.41
C ILE A 8 38.09 -13.37 2.22
N VAL A 9 38.46 -12.95 3.43
CA VAL A 9 37.62 -12.08 4.28
C VAL A 9 37.36 -10.74 3.59
N LEU A 10 38.39 -10.10 3.05
CA LEU A 10 38.25 -8.85 2.29
C LEU A 10 37.31 -9.02 1.08
N ALA A 11 37.49 -10.08 0.30
CA ALA A 11 36.63 -10.36 -0.86
C ALA A 11 35.17 -10.60 -0.44
N ALA A 12 34.94 -11.33 0.66
CA ALA A 12 33.60 -11.57 1.19
C ALA A 12 32.93 -10.26 1.65
N VAL A 13 33.65 -9.40 2.36
CA VAL A 13 33.14 -8.09 2.80
C VAL A 13 32.79 -7.20 1.61
N THR A 14 33.65 -7.14 0.59
CA THR A 14 33.38 -6.31 -0.59
C THR A 14 32.16 -6.77 -1.38
N VAL A 15 32.00 -8.09 -1.56
CA VAL A 15 30.82 -8.66 -2.25
C VAL A 15 29.55 -8.39 -1.45
N THR A 16 29.61 -8.57 -0.13
CA THR A 16 28.44 -8.35 0.74
C THR A 16 28.04 -6.87 0.74
N ALA A 17 29.01 -5.96 0.85
CA ALA A 17 28.74 -4.53 0.79
C ALA A 17 28.14 -4.11 -0.55
N ALA A 18 28.68 -4.60 -1.68
CA ALA A 18 28.17 -4.29 -3.01
C ALA A 18 26.71 -4.71 -3.20
N MET A 19 26.33 -5.90 -2.71
CA MET A 19 24.94 -6.39 -2.78
C MET A 19 23.97 -5.54 -1.93
N SER A 20 24.43 -5.01 -0.81
CA SER A 20 23.61 -4.14 0.06
C SER A 20 23.27 -2.80 -0.58
N PHE A 21 24.14 -2.26 -1.46
CA PHE A 21 23.89 -1.00 -2.16
C PHE A 21 22.93 -1.14 -3.36
N GLU A 22 22.76 -2.36 -3.89
CA GLU A 22 21.79 -2.67 -4.95
C GLU A 22 20.37 -2.92 -4.41
N ALA A 23 20.15 -2.75 -3.09
CA ALA A 23 18.82 -2.79 -2.51
C ALA A 23 17.98 -1.60 -2.98
N ARG A 24 17.39 -1.73 -4.17
CA ARG A 24 16.44 -0.76 -4.70
C ARG A 24 15.18 -0.80 -3.83
N PRO A 25 14.62 0.36 -3.44
CA PRO A 25 13.31 0.37 -2.80
C PRO A 25 12.32 -0.31 -3.75
N ALA A 26 11.58 -1.29 -3.23
CA ALA A 26 10.46 -1.86 -3.95
C ALA A 26 9.48 -0.70 -4.22
N ARG A 27 9.48 -0.20 -5.46
CA ARG A 27 8.48 0.76 -5.92
C ARG A 27 7.15 0.00 -5.88
N ALA A 28 6.35 0.25 -4.85
CA ALA A 28 4.94 -0.08 -4.92
C ALA A 28 4.39 0.68 -6.12
N VAL A 29 4.08 -0.04 -7.19
CA VAL A 29 3.34 0.53 -8.30
C VAL A 29 1.97 0.77 -7.74
N GLU A 30 1.67 2.03 -7.44
CA GLU A 30 0.31 2.44 -7.09
C GLU A 30 -0.62 2.01 -8.22
N ILE A 31 -1.84 1.58 -7.92
CA ILE A 31 -2.83 1.12 -8.91
C ILE A 31 -4.12 1.92 -8.68
N PRO A 32 -4.95 2.21 -9.70
CA PRO A 32 -6.09 3.13 -9.60
C PRO A 32 -7.18 2.80 -8.57
N TRP A 33 -7.39 1.53 -8.21
CA TRP A 33 -8.49 1.12 -7.33
C TRP A 33 -8.04 0.33 -6.11
N CYS A 34 -8.64 0.65 -4.95
CA CYS A 34 -8.41 -0.02 -3.68
C CYS A 34 -9.72 -0.53 -3.07
N ALA A 35 -9.69 -1.72 -2.45
CA ALA A 35 -10.78 -2.22 -1.63
C ALA A 35 -10.55 -1.84 -0.16
N LEU A 36 -11.50 -1.17 0.49
CA LEU A 36 -11.44 -0.92 1.93
C LEU A 36 -11.95 -2.12 2.68
N ILE A 37 -11.06 -2.86 3.32
CA ILE A 37 -11.42 -4.06 4.07
C ILE A 37 -11.52 -3.70 5.55
N ALA A 38 -12.73 -3.84 6.11
CA ALA A 38 -12.95 -3.69 7.55
C ALA A 38 -12.35 -4.89 8.30
N ILE A 39 -11.47 -4.61 9.26
CA ILE A 39 -10.81 -5.59 10.12
C ILE A 39 -11.26 -5.49 11.59
N GLY A 40 -12.19 -4.57 11.89
CA GLY A 40 -12.79 -4.36 13.20
C GLY A 40 -13.79 -3.21 13.19
N GLU A 41 -14.29 -2.83 14.36
CA GLU A 41 -15.32 -1.77 14.53
C GLU A 41 -14.81 -0.38 14.09
N ASP A 42 -13.52 -0.10 14.31
CA ASP A 42 -12.89 1.19 14.00
C ASP A 42 -11.65 1.07 13.09
N ALA A 43 -11.41 -0.11 12.52
CA ALA A 43 -10.20 -0.38 11.74
C ALA A 43 -10.56 -0.91 10.36
N ALA A 44 -10.04 -0.23 9.33
CA ALA A 44 -10.10 -0.65 7.94
C ALA A 44 -8.73 -0.43 7.29
N TYR A 45 -8.37 -1.29 6.35
CA TYR A 45 -7.16 -1.11 5.53
C TYR A 45 -7.52 -1.02 4.04
N ASP A 46 -6.69 -0.30 3.29
CA ASP A 46 -6.79 -0.10 1.85
C ASP A 46 -5.98 -1.15 1.08
N ASP A 47 -6.67 -1.99 0.30
CA ASP A 47 -6.05 -2.99 -0.54
C ASP A 47 -5.99 -2.55 -2.01
N CYS A 48 -4.90 -1.87 -2.38
CA CYS A 48 -4.71 -1.20 -3.68
C CYS A 48 -4.10 -2.08 -4.77
N ARG A 49 -4.81 -3.16 -5.15
CA ARG A 49 -4.32 -4.14 -6.15
C ARG A 49 -5.14 -4.22 -7.44
N TYR A 50 -6.23 -3.45 -7.57
CA TYR A 50 -7.21 -3.62 -8.64
C TYR A 50 -7.03 -2.61 -9.77
N ARG A 51 -6.96 -3.08 -11.01
CA ARG A 51 -6.74 -2.19 -12.17
C ARG A 51 -8.02 -1.54 -12.67
N SER A 52 -9.19 -2.13 -12.37
CA SER A 52 -10.49 -1.57 -12.70
C SER A 52 -11.46 -1.61 -11.52
N PHE A 53 -12.51 -0.80 -11.62
CA PHE A 53 -13.56 -0.73 -10.62
C PHE A 53 -14.39 -2.02 -10.58
N GLU A 54 -14.67 -2.61 -11.74
CA GLU A 54 -15.47 -3.83 -11.87
C GLU A 54 -14.74 -5.02 -11.23
N GLU A 55 -13.42 -5.09 -11.39
CA GLU A 55 -12.58 -6.11 -10.78
C GLU A 55 -12.64 -6.02 -9.26
N CYS A 56 -12.43 -4.81 -8.71
CA CYS A 56 -12.59 -4.55 -7.29
C CYS A 56 -14.00 -4.93 -6.80
N ARG A 57 -15.05 -4.46 -7.50
CA ARG A 57 -16.44 -4.71 -7.13
C ARG A 57 -16.79 -6.19 -7.10
N SER A 58 -16.30 -6.96 -8.07
CA SER A 58 -16.55 -8.40 -8.14
C SER A 58 -15.95 -9.17 -6.96
N SER A 59 -14.81 -8.69 -6.44
CA SER A 59 -14.16 -9.28 -5.27
C SER A 59 -14.96 -9.08 -3.97
N GLU A 60 -15.71 -7.98 -3.86
CA GLU A 60 -16.53 -7.66 -2.67
C GLU A 60 -17.77 -8.57 -2.58
N VAL A 61 -18.39 -8.83 -3.75
CA VAL A 61 -19.58 -9.71 -3.86
C VAL A 61 -19.25 -11.14 -3.41
N THR A 62 -17.98 -11.53 -3.44
CA THR A 62 -17.53 -12.91 -3.16
C THR A 62 -17.20 -13.16 -1.68
N GLY A 63 -17.40 -12.18 -0.79
CA GLY A 63 -17.35 -12.43 0.67
C GLY A 63 -16.58 -11.41 1.50
N ASN A 64 -15.98 -10.39 0.87
CA ASN A 64 -15.38 -9.27 1.57
C ASN A 64 -16.39 -8.12 1.57
N ARG A 65 -16.91 -7.71 2.74
CA ARG A 65 -17.74 -6.50 2.88
C ARG A 65 -16.88 -5.23 2.72
N SER A 66 -16.06 -5.19 1.68
CA SER A 66 -15.22 -4.06 1.38
C SER A 66 -15.99 -3.02 0.59
N PHE A 67 -15.41 -1.82 0.49
CA PHE A 67 -15.85 -0.80 -0.45
C PHE A 67 -14.73 -0.45 -1.44
N CYS A 68 -15.06 -0.41 -2.73
CA CYS A 68 -14.13 0.04 -3.76
C CYS A 68 -14.02 1.57 -3.81
N ASN A 69 -12.83 2.08 -3.53
CA ASN A 69 -12.49 3.50 -3.66
C ASN A 69 -11.30 3.70 -4.60
N GLN A 70 -11.22 4.90 -5.18
CA GLN A 70 -10.08 5.29 -6.00
C GLN A 70 -8.84 5.48 -5.11
N ASN A 71 -7.69 5.00 -5.57
CA ASN A 71 -6.44 5.12 -4.83
C ASN A 71 -6.02 6.59 -4.75
N PRO A 72 -5.94 7.20 -3.54
CA PRO A 72 -5.53 8.59 -3.40
C PRO A 72 -4.06 8.84 -3.78
N ARG A 73 -3.23 7.78 -3.78
CA ARG A 73 -1.81 7.84 -4.17
C ARG A 73 -1.62 7.61 -5.68
N TRP A 74 -2.67 7.25 -6.41
CA TRP A 74 -2.59 7.05 -7.85
C TRP A 74 -2.55 8.39 -8.59
N GLU A 75 -1.35 8.76 -9.07
CA GLU A 75 -1.11 9.99 -9.82
C GLU A 75 -1.74 9.99 -11.23
N GLY A 76 -2.17 8.82 -11.72
CA GLY A 76 -2.69 8.61 -13.07
C GLY A 76 -4.19 8.88 -13.26
N GLY A 77 -4.89 9.48 -12.29
CA GLY A 77 -6.31 9.75 -12.42
C GLY A 77 -6.91 10.50 -11.24
N LYS A 78 -6.61 11.80 -11.11
CA LYS A 78 -7.29 12.69 -10.16
C LYS A 78 -8.74 12.93 -10.63
N THR A 79 -9.65 12.01 -10.35
CA THR A 79 -11.09 12.35 -10.31
C THR A 79 -11.45 12.61 -8.86
N SER A 80 -11.27 13.86 -8.46
CA SER A 80 -11.75 14.43 -7.22
C SER A 80 -13.28 14.40 -7.16
N THR A 81 -13.88 13.25 -6.85
CA THR A 81 -15.31 13.17 -6.58
C THR A 81 -15.54 12.21 -5.42
N GLY A 82 -15.67 12.74 -4.21
CA GLY A 82 -16.13 11.93 -3.08
C GLY A 82 -15.62 12.28 -1.69
N VAL A 83 -15.06 13.48 -1.44
CA VAL A 83 -15.00 13.99 -0.06
C VAL A 83 -16.44 14.33 0.38
N LYS A 84 -17.25 13.32 0.68
CA LYS A 84 -18.30 13.49 1.68
C LYS A 84 -17.67 13.16 3.02
N LYS A 85 -16.97 14.16 3.54
CA LYS A 85 -16.66 14.28 4.96
C LYS A 85 -17.99 14.33 5.71
N ALA A 86 -18.61 13.17 5.95
CA ALA A 86 -19.59 12.98 7.01
C ALA A 86 -18.82 12.97 8.35
N ARG A 87 -18.10 14.06 8.63
CA ARG A 87 -17.43 14.28 9.89
C ARG A 87 -18.13 15.44 10.55
N ASN A 88 -18.89 15.07 11.58
CA ASN A 88 -19.34 15.91 12.69
C ASN A 88 -20.63 16.73 12.47
N ASN A 89 -21.78 16.12 12.77
CA ASN A 89 -22.85 16.83 13.47
C ASN A 89 -23.33 15.98 14.64
N SER A 90 -22.53 15.93 15.71
CA SER A 90 -22.95 15.38 17.00
C SER A 90 -23.27 16.48 18.03
N ASN A 91 -23.45 17.75 17.64
CA ASN A 91 -23.63 18.86 18.59
C ASN A 91 -24.36 20.12 18.03
N ALA A 92 -25.52 19.96 17.41
CA ALA A 92 -26.38 21.10 17.07
C ALA A 92 -27.89 20.80 17.22
N LYS A 93 -28.31 20.39 18.43
CA LYS A 93 -29.67 20.61 18.93
C LYS A 93 -29.70 20.42 20.46
N ARG A 94 -29.00 21.30 21.18
CA ARG A 94 -29.43 21.71 22.52
C ARG A 94 -30.26 22.95 22.29
N ASP A 95 -31.57 22.76 22.17
CA ASP A 95 -32.63 23.76 22.40
C ASP A 95 -33.92 22.99 22.71
#